data_AF-A0A645FHX6-F1
#
_entry.id   AF-A0A645FHX6-F1
#
_cell.length_a   1.000
_cell.length_b   1.000
_cell.length_c   1.000
_cell.angle_alpha   90.00
_cell.angle_beta   90.00
_cell.angle_gamma   90.00
#
_symmetry.space_group_name_H-M   'P 1'
#
loop_
_entity.id
_entity.type
_entity.pdbx_description
1 polymer ?
#
loop_
_entity_poly.entity_id
_entity_poly.type
_entity_poly.pdbx_seq_one_letter_code
_entity_poly.pdbx_strand_id
1 'polypeptide(L)'
;METGYKIFTKKTLDKIYDKLRSKRFGFEPEFTARISKIKSIRVEEVAVSYMPRTYKEGKHINLIDGVKTILQIIWYNLFVY
;
A
#
# COMPACT_ATOMS: atom_id res chain seq x y z
N MET A 1 -2.78 2.89 -3.97
CA MET A 1 -2.13 4.04 -3.35
C MET A 1 -2.77 4.26 -1.98
N GLU A 2 -2.06 4.86 -1.01
CA GLU A 2 -2.36 4.95 0.44
C GLU A 2 -3.81 5.34 0.78
N THR A 3 -4.74 4.38 0.64
CA THR A 3 -6.17 4.55 0.96
C THR A 3 -6.52 3.84 2.26
N GLY A 4 -5.73 2.83 2.65
CA GLY A 4 -6.00 1.99 3.83
C GLY A 4 -7.28 1.15 3.72
N TYR A 5 -7.98 1.21 2.58
CA TYR A 5 -9.20 0.48 2.31
C TYR A 5 -9.08 -0.23 0.96
N LYS A 6 -8.83 -1.53 1.01
CA LYS A 6 -8.68 -2.39 -0.16
C LYS A 6 -9.24 -3.77 0.13
N ILE A 7 -9.84 -4.39 -0.88
CA ILE A 7 -10.48 -5.70 -0.76
C ILE A 7 -9.87 -6.62 -1.82
N PHE A 8 -9.42 -7.80 -1.40
CA PHE A 8 -8.86 -8.82 -2.28
C PHE A 8 -9.36 -10.21 -1.88
N THR A 9 -9.40 -11.11 -2.87
CA THR A 9 -9.68 -12.52 -2.58
C THR A 9 -8.51 -13.15 -1.82
N LYS A 10 -8.81 -14.14 -0.97
CA LYS A 10 -7.77 -14.92 -0.28
C LYS A 10 -6.77 -15.55 -1.26
N LYS A 11 -7.26 -16.10 -2.37
CA LYS A 11 -6.43 -16.68 -3.44
C LYS A 11 -5.43 -15.69 -4.03
N THR A 12 -5.78 -14.41 -4.12
CA THR A 12 -4.86 -13.36 -4.55
C THR A 12 -3.82 -13.06 -3.48
N LEU A 13 -4.24 -12.95 -2.22
CA LEU A 13 -3.37 -12.64 -1.09
C LEU A 13 -2.32 -13.74 -0.84
N ASP A 14 -2.71 -15.00 -0.93
CA ASP A 14 -1.85 -16.16 -0.70
C ASP A 14 -0.63 -16.19 -1.65
N LYS A 15 -0.68 -15.49 -2.79
CA LYS A 15 0.44 -15.38 -3.75
C LYS A 15 1.56 -14.45 -3.30
N ILE A 16 1.30 -13.56 -2.35
CA ILE A 16 2.25 -12.51 -1.93
C ILE A 16 2.44 -12.41 -0.42
N TYR A 17 1.56 -13.02 0.38
CA TYR A 17 1.54 -12.89 1.83
C TYR A 17 2.88 -13.18 2.49
N ASP A 18 3.54 -14.26 2.09
CA ASP A 18 4.84 -14.71 2.60
C ASP A 18 5.99 -13.75 2.30
N LYS A 19 5.84 -12.89 1.28
CA LYS A 19 6.84 -11.93 0.83
C LYS A 19 6.70 -10.55 1.46
N LEU A 20 5.57 -10.25 2.11
CA LEU A 20 5.33 -8.95 2.75
C LEU A 20 6.26 -8.77 3.95
N ARG A 21 6.99 -7.64 4.00
CA ARG A 21 7.97 -7.34 5.06
C ARG A 21 7.89 -5.92 5.60
N SER A 22 7.34 -4.99 4.83
CA SER A 22 7.26 -3.58 5.19
C SER A 22 6.40 -3.35 6.43
N LYS A 23 6.79 -2.35 7.21
CA LYS A 23 6.08 -1.89 8.41
C LYS A 23 5.54 -0.48 8.17
N ARG A 24 4.51 -0.09 8.94
CA ARG A 24 3.86 1.23 8.86
C ARG A 24 3.37 1.52 7.42
N PHE A 25 3.49 2.77 6.96
CA PHE A 25 3.15 3.23 5.61
C PHE A 25 3.97 2.59 4.48
N GLY A 26 5.00 1.82 4.79
CA GLY A 26 5.71 1.05 3.76
C GLY A 26 4.92 -0.12 3.21
N PHE A 27 3.92 -0.60 3.96
CA PHE A 27 3.11 -1.75 3.60
C PHE A 27 2.33 -1.52 2.30
N GLU A 28 1.62 -0.40 2.19
CA GLU A 28 0.78 -0.07 1.04
C GLU A 28 1.55 -0.01 -0.30
N PRO A 29 2.72 0.65 -0.38
CA PRO A 29 3.61 0.61 -1.53
C PRO A 29 4.04 -0.80 -1.90
N GLU A 30 4.55 -1.58 -0.94
CA GLU A 30 5.01 -2.95 -1.19
C GLU A 30 3.85 -3.82 -1.67
N PHE A 31 2.74 -3.79 -0.95
CA PHE A 31 1.56 -4.58 -1.24
C PHE A 31 1.01 -4.25 -2.63
N THR A 32 0.85 -2.96 -2.96
CA THR A 32 0.36 -2.53 -4.27
C THR A 32 1.31 -2.93 -5.40
N ALA A 33 2.63 -2.76 -5.21
CA ALA A 33 3.63 -3.15 -6.21
C ALA A 33 3.71 -4.66 -6.43
N ARG A 34 3.52 -5.48 -5.39
CA ARG A 34 3.48 -6.94 -5.52
C ARG A 34 2.20 -7.40 -6.22
N ILE A 35 1.04 -6.82 -5.88
CA ILE A 35 -0.23 -7.14 -6.54
C ILE A 35 -0.18 -6.79 -8.03
N SER A 36 0.35 -5.62 -8.40
CA SER A 36 0.42 -5.19 -9.81
C SER A 36 1.29 -6.10 -10.68
N LYS A 37 2.22 -6.85 -10.07
CA LYS A 37 3.10 -7.81 -10.76
C LYS A 37 2.48 -9.20 -10.96
N ILE A 38 1.35 -9.50 -10.31
CA ILE A 38 0.68 -10.79 -10.50
C ILE A 38 -0.04 -10.78 -11.84
N LYS A 39 0.34 -11.71 -12.72
CA LYS A 39 -0.33 -11.91 -14.02
C LYS A 39 -1.81 -12.27 -13.82
N SER A 40 -2.65 -11.76 -14.70
CA SER A 40 -4.10 -12.06 -14.79
C SER A 40 -4.93 -11.58 -13.59
N ILE A 41 -4.53 -10.51 -12.92
CA ILE A 41 -5.34 -9.80 -11.92
C ILE A 41 -5.76 -8.46 -12.49
N ARG A 42 -7.05 -8.12 -12.31
CA ARG A 42 -7.57 -6.77 -12.56
C ARG A 42 -7.78 -6.07 -11.21
N VAL A 43 -7.29 -4.84 -11.11
CA VAL A 43 -7.49 -3.99 -9.94
C VAL A 43 -8.30 -2.80 -10.43
N GLU A 44 -9.47 -2.63 -9.85
CA GLU A 44 -10.37 -1.52 -10.16
C GLU A 44 -10.39 -0.54 -8.98
N GLU A 45 -10.44 0.75 -9.28
CA GLU A 45 -10.57 1.79 -8.28
C GLU A 45 -12.06 2.09 -8.05
N VAL A 46 -12.50 1.94 -6.81
CA VAL A 46 -13.88 2.23 -6.41
C VAL A 46 -13.86 3.47 -5.52
N ALA A 47 -14.75 4.42 -5.80
CA ALA A 47 -14.88 5.62 -4.98
C ALA A 47 -15.31 5.26 -3.55
N VAL A 48 -14.65 5.85 -2.57
CA VAL A 48 -14.96 5.67 -1.14
C VAL A 48 -15.20 7.05 -0.52
N SER A 49 -16.27 7.17 0.27
CA SER A 49 -16.48 8.36 1.10
C SER A 49 -15.62 8.24 2.36
N TYR A 50 -14.81 9.25 2.64
CA TYR A 50 -13.95 9.31 3.83
C TYR A 50 -14.20 10.60 4.60
N MET A 51 -14.32 10.48 5.93
CA MET A 51 -14.42 11.62 6.83
C MET A 51 -13.02 11.94 7.38
N PRO A 52 -12.38 13.04 6.97
CA PRO A 52 -11.01 13.33 7.37
C PRO A 52 -10.91 13.72 8.84
N ARG A 53 -9.91 13.18 9.53
CA ARG A 53 -9.50 13.65 10.85
C ARG A 53 -8.72 14.95 10.74
N THR A 54 -8.96 15.87 11.68
CA THR A 54 -8.20 17.10 11.87
C THR A 54 -6.82 16.80 12.44
N TYR A 55 -5.88 17.76 12.29
CA TYR A 55 -4.56 17.67 12.89
C TYR A 55 -4.60 17.55 14.43
N LYS A 56 -5.62 18.14 15.06
CA LYS A 56 -5.82 18.10 16.52
C LYS A 56 -6.25 16.73 17.03
N GLU A 57 -6.86 15.90 16.17
CA GLU A 57 -7.29 14.53 16.48
C GLU A 57 -6.14 13.49 16.39
N GLY A 58 -4.88 13.95 16.37
CA GLY A 58 -3.71 13.06 16.45
C GLY A 58 -3.31 12.45 15.11
N LYS A 59 -3.19 13.27 14.05
CA LYS A 59 -2.58 12.80 12.79
C LYS A 59 -1.06 12.60 13.00
N HIS A 60 -0.66 11.38 13.30
CA HIS A 60 0.75 11.00 13.55
C HIS A 60 1.54 10.70 12.26
N ILE A 61 1.49 11.59 11.26
CA ILE A 61 2.27 11.47 10.02
C ILE A 61 3.33 12.57 10.00
N ASN A 62 4.60 12.19 9.94
CA ASN A 62 5.71 13.12 9.85
C ASN A 62 6.26 13.21 8.42
N LEU A 63 6.99 14.27 8.09
CA LEU A 63 7.65 14.42 6.79
C LEU A 63 8.62 13.27 6.50
N ILE A 64 9.27 12.74 7.54
CA ILE A 64 10.15 11.57 7.46
C ILE A 64 9.40 10.33 6.95
N ASP A 65 8.14 10.16 7.37
CA ASP A 65 7.31 9.06 6.89
C ASP A 65 6.99 9.23 5.39
N GLY A 66 6.80 10.48 4.93
CA GLY A 66 6.63 10.80 3.51
C GLY A 66 7.86 10.47 2.65
N VAL A 67 9.05 10.88 3.08
CA VAL A 67 10.31 10.56 2.37
C VAL A 67 10.55 9.05 2.32
N LYS A 68 10.35 8.34 3.44
CA LYS A 68 10.45 6.87 3.47
C LYS A 68 9.48 6.21 2.50
N THR A 69 8.24 6.68 2.44
CA THR A 69 7.21 6.14 1.55
C THR A 69 7.62 6.31 0.08
N ILE A 70 8.16 7.46 -0.31
CA ILE A 70 8.66 7.69 -1.68
C ILE A 70 9.78 6.69 -2.03
N LEU A 71 10.77 6.53 -1.14
CA LEU A 71 11.86 5.57 -1.36
C LEU A 71 11.33 4.14 -1.50
N GLN A 72 10.33 3.76 -0.71
CA GLN A 72 9.70 2.43 -0.79
C GLN A 72 8.93 2.24 -2.09
N ILE A 73 8.18 3.25 -2.56
CA ILE A 73 7.51 3.20 -3.87
C ILE A 73 8.53 2.92 -4.98
N ILE A 74 9.63 3.67 -5.02
CA ILE A 74 10.68 3.49 -6.03
C ILE A 74 11.29 2.08 -5.91
N TRP A 75 11.67 1.68 -4.69
CA TRP A 75 12.32 0.40 -4.44
C TRP A 75 11.46 -0.80 -4.86
N TYR A 76 10.20 -0.87 -4.39
CA TYR A 76 9.34 -2.01 -4.65
C TYR A 76 8.84 -2.09 -6.09
N ASN A 77 8.71 -0.95 -6.78
CA ASN A 77 8.35 -0.96 -8.20
C ASN A 77 9.52 -1.41 -9.07
N LEU A 78 10.75 -0.94 -8.82
CA LEU A 78 11.88 -1.20 -9.70
C LEU A 78 12.68 -2.46 -9.36
N PHE A 79 12.89 -2.79 -8.08
CA PHE A 79 13.90 -3.78 -7.69
C PHE A 79 13.32 -5.09 -7.12
N VAL A 80 12.04 -5.14 -6.77
CA VAL A 80 11.42 -6.33 -6.15
C VAL A 80 10.54 -7.06 -7.15
N TYR A 81 10.84 -8.32 -7.48
CA TYR A 81 10.02 -9.19 -8.34
C TYR A 81 9.33 -10.32 -7.54
#